data_AF-A0A011NTE4-F1
#
_entry.id   AF-A0A011NTE4-F1
#
_cell.length_a   1.000
_cell.length_b   1.000
_cell.length_c   1.000
_cell.angle_alpha   90.00
_cell.angle_beta   90.00
_cell.angle_gamma   90.00
#
_symmetry.space_group_name_H-M   'P 1'
#
loop_
_entity.id
_entity.type
_entity.pdbx_description
1 polymer ?
#
loop_
_entity_poly.entity_id
_entity_poly.type
_entity_poly.pdbx_seq_one_letter_code
_entity_poly.pdbx_strand_id
1 'polypeptide(L)'
;MIKAEKPSSAPESEVPAFGSPASRHLNPKKLLLSKWTAASPYGKEKHFMVTGVIQPKHPDSRIETIVIEAVYSRRVFSLSWRDLSDGRQWLQGWH
;
A
#
# COMPACT_ATOMS: atom_id res chain seq x y z
N MET A 1 -44.33 28.35 -26.57
CA MET A 1 -43.19 27.96 -25.72
C MET A 1 -42.60 26.68 -26.32
N ILE A 2 -41.37 26.74 -26.84
CA ILE A 2 -40.70 25.63 -27.52
C ILE A 2 -39.34 25.40 -26.86
N LYS A 3 -39.10 24.19 -26.35
CA LYS A 3 -37.78 23.54 -26.21
C LYS A 3 -38.02 22.06 -25.86
N ALA A 4 -37.95 21.13 -26.80
CA ALA A 4 -36.79 20.53 -27.50
C ALA A 4 -36.23 19.29 -26.78
N GLU A 5 -35.93 18.30 -27.61
CA GLU A 5 -35.65 16.90 -27.34
C GLU A 5 -34.25 16.61 -26.74
N LYS A 6 -34.10 15.36 -26.30
CA LYS A 6 -32.92 14.62 -25.78
C LYS A 6 -31.56 14.99 -26.41
N PRO A 7 -30.45 14.82 -25.67
CA PRO A 7 -29.63 13.60 -25.88
C PRO A 7 -29.08 13.00 -24.57
N SER A 8 -29.13 11.67 -24.40
CA SER A 8 -27.97 10.78 -24.58
C SER A 8 -26.72 11.26 -23.83
N SER A 9 -26.59 10.85 -22.56
CA SER A 9 -25.33 10.96 -21.82
C SER A 9 -24.82 9.55 -21.55
N ALA A 10 -23.81 9.19 -22.34
CA ALA A 10 -22.73 8.21 -22.17
C ALA A 10 -23.02 6.85 -21.49
N PRO A 11 -22.44 5.75 -22.02
CA PRO A 11 -22.51 4.46 -21.34
C PRO A 11 -21.81 4.58 -19.99
N GLU A 12 -22.49 4.12 -18.93
CA GLU A 12 -21.84 3.73 -17.69
C GLU A 12 -20.73 2.74 -18.06
N SER A 13 -19.50 3.26 -18.11
CA SER A 13 -18.29 2.45 -18.12
C SER A 13 -18.28 1.69 -16.81
N GLU A 14 -18.92 0.52 -16.82
CA GLU A 14 -18.79 -0.53 -15.85
C GLU A 14 -17.30 -0.89 -15.81
N VAL A 15 -16.54 -0.15 -15.00
CA VAL A 15 -15.16 -0.49 -14.68
C VAL A 15 -15.24 -1.86 -14.03
N PRO A 16 -14.62 -2.90 -14.61
CA PRO A 16 -14.70 -4.23 -14.02
C PRO A 16 -14.09 -4.12 -12.62
N ALA A 17 -14.82 -4.61 -11.63
CA ALA A 17 -14.35 -4.71 -10.26
C ALA A 17 -13.03 -5.47 -10.26
N PHE A 18 -11.92 -4.73 -10.28
CA PHE A 18 -10.59 -5.26 -10.06
C PHE A 18 -10.66 -6.01 -8.74
N GLY A 19 -10.43 -7.32 -8.81
CA GLY A 19 -10.65 -8.26 -7.71
C GLY A 19 -10.21 -7.65 -6.39
N SER A 20 -11.09 -7.73 -5.39
CA SER A 20 -10.85 -7.22 -4.04
C SER A 20 -9.39 -7.43 -3.66
N PRO A 21 -8.62 -6.39 -3.33
CA PRO A 21 -7.24 -6.57 -2.91
C PRO A 21 -7.31 -7.53 -1.73
N ALA A 22 -6.75 -8.73 -1.92
CA ALA A 22 -6.82 -9.80 -0.93
C ALA A 22 -6.37 -9.18 0.40
N SER A 23 -7.30 -9.06 1.34
CA SER A 23 -7.05 -8.39 2.62
C SER A 23 -5.96 -9.16 3.34
N ARG A 24 -4.73 -8.65 3.28
CA ARG A 24 -3.58 -9.33 3.88
C ARG A 24 -3.61 -9.04 5.37
N HIS A 25 -3.86 -10.08 6.15
CA HIS A 25 -3.76 -10.00 7.61
C HIS A 25 -2.29 -9.96 8.03
N LEU A 26 -1.76 -8.75 8.20
CA LEU A 26 -0.39 -8.52 8.66
C LEU A 26 -0.37 -8.30 10.18
N ASN A 27 0.64 -8.87 10.83
CA ASN A 27 0.90 -8.67 12.25
C ASN A 27 2.06 -7.68 12.41
N PRO A 28 1.85 -6.48 12.96
CA PRO A 28 2.89 -5.44 12.98
C PRO A 28 4.15 -5.87 13.74
N LYS A 29 4.00 -6.66 14.80
CA LYS A 29 5.12 -7.23 15.57
C LYS A 29 6.00 -8.21 14.76
N LYS A 30 5.46 -8.80 13.69
CA LYS A 30 6.18 -9.74 12.81
C LYS A 30 6.73 -9.07 11.54
N LEU A 31 6.54 -7.76 11.39
CA LEU A 31 7.01 -7.05 10.21
C LEU A 31 8.50 -6.80 10.25
N LEU A 32 9.15 -6.80 11.40
CA LEU A 32 10.60 -6.61 11.48
C LEU A 32 11.34 -7.65 10.60
N LEU A 33 12.25 -7.18 9.75
CA LEU A 33 13.01 -7.96 8.75
C LEU A 33 12.17 -8.58 7.61
N SER A 34 10.89 -8.21 7.51
CA SER A 34 10.06 -8.63 6.37
C SER A 34 10.49 -7.91 5.09
N LYS A 35 10.39 -8.64 3.96
CA LYS A 35 10.82 -8.22 2.63
C LYS A 35 9.61 -7.83 1.80
N TRP A 36 9.72 -6.72 1.07
CA TRP A 36 8.64 -6.15 0.27
C TRP A 36 9.17 -5.64 -1.06
N THR A 37 8.36 -5.81 -2.11
CA THR A 37 8.56 -5.19 -3.41
C THR A 37 7.47 -4.13 -3.61
N ALA A 38 7.83 -2.91 -4.01
CA ALA A 38 6.88 -1.90 -4.44
C ALA A 38 6.24 -2.32 -5.77
N ALA A 39 4.92 -2.38 -5.81
CA ALA A 39 4.16 -2.72 -7.01
C ALA A 39 4.30 -1.64 -8.10
N SER A 40 4.51 -0.39 -7.71
CA SER A 40 4.85 0.74 -8.58
C SER A 40 6.18 1.36 -8.13
N PRO A 41 7.32 0.92 -8.68
CA PRO A 41 8.63 1.38 -8.22
C PRO A 41 8.89 2.84 -8.58
N TYR A 42 9.55 3.56 -7.68
CA TYR A 42 9.99 4.93 -7.89
C TYR A 42 11.51 4.95 -8.03
N GLY A 43 12.04 5.64 -9.05
CA GLY A 43 13.48 5.88 -9.15
C GLY A 43 14.39 4.64 -9.11
N LYS A 44 13.92 3.49 -9.64
CA LYS A 44 14.56 2.14 -9.61
C LYS A 44 14.47 1.41 -8.25
N GLU A 45 13.87 2.01 -7.24
CA GLU A 45 13.63 1.38 -5.95
C GLU A 45 12.43 0.41 -6.06
N LYS A 46 12.75 -0.88 -6.13
CA LYS A 46 11.77 -1.96 -6.15
C LYS A 46 11.70 -2.68 -4.82
N HIS A 47 12.84 -3.02 -4.25
CA HIS A 47 12.92 -3.84 -3.04
C HIS A 47 13.14 -3.01 -1.81
N PHE A 48 12.36 -3.34 -0.78
CA PHE A 48 12.35 -2.68 0.51
C PHE A 48 12.33 -3.73 1.62
N MET A 49 12.89 -3.39 2.77
CA MET A 49 12.90 -4.24 3.95
C MET A 49 12.50 -3.43 5.17
N VAL A 50 11.65 -4.01 6.02
CA VAL A 50 11.29 -3.37 7.28
C VAL A 50 12.46 -3.54 8.26
N THR A 51 13.05 -2.43 8.68
CA THR A 51 14.22 -2.40 9.56
C THR A 51 13.87 -2.02 10.99
N GLY A 52 12.67 -1.48 11.23
CA GLY A 52 12.23 -1.09 12.56
C GLY A 52 10.72 -1.05 12.70
N VAL A 53 10.27 -1.13 13.95
CA VAL A 53 8.87 -0.95 14.33
C VAL A 53 8.83 0.11 15.41
N ILE A 54 8.08 1.18 15.19
CA ILE A 54 7.99 2.28 16.17
C ILE A 54 7.02 1.85 17.26
N GLN A 55 7.54 1.77 18.48
CA GLN A 55 6.71 1.47 19.65
C GLN A 55 5.86 2.69 20.02
N PRO A 56 4.57 2.50 20.32
CA PRO A 56 3.73 3.60 20.75
C PRO A 56 4.12 4.09 22.15
N LYS A 57 3.76 5.33 22.48
CA LYS A 57 4.06 5.95 23.78
C LYS A 57 3.47 5.19 24.97
N HIS A 58 2.32 4.57 24.79
CA HIS A 58 1.66 3.75 25.81
C HIS A 58 1.79 2.27 25.44
N PRO A 59 2.13 1.39 26.39
CA PRO A 59 2.35 -0.03 26.11
C PRO A 59 1.08 -0.75 25.63
N ASP A 60 -0.11 -0.28 26.02
CA ASP A 60 -1.41 -0.81 25.59
C ASP A 60 -1.84 -0.33 24.20
N SER A 61 -1.16 0.69 23.67
CA SER A 61 -1.45 1.21 22.34
C SER A 61 -0.96 0.28 21.25
N ARG A 62 -1.60 0.36 20.08
CA ARG A 62 -1.24 -0.44 18.92
C ARG A 62 -0.05 0.19 18.20
N ILE A 63 0.77 -0.66 17.59
CA ILE A 63 1.79 -0.22 16.63
C ILE A 63 1.05 0.35 15.42
N GLU A 64 1.47 1.53 14.97
CA GLU A 64 0.92 2.18 13.78
C GLU A 64 1.97 2.40 12.70
N THR A 65 3.22 2.64 13.11
CA THR A 65 4.28 3.07 12.21
C THR A 65 5.44 2.08 12.23
N ILE A 66 5.98 1.82 11.05
CA ILE A 66 7.18 1.01 10.82
C ILE A 66 8.22 1.82 10.08
N VAL A 67 9.46 1.36 10.17
CA VAL A 67 10.60 1.91 9.43
C VAL A 67 10.94 0.92 8.34
N ILE A 68 11.05 1.42 7.11
CA ILE A 68 11.40 0.64 5.93
C ILE A 68 12.65 1.24 5.27
N GLU A 69 13.48 0.39 4.71
CA GLU A 69 14.69 0.75 3.98
C GLU A 69 14.61 0.23 2.55
N ALA A 70 14.86 1.10 1.58
CA ALA A 70 15.06 0.74 0.19
C ALA A 70 16.43 0.05 0.00
N VAL A 71 16.44 -1.17 -0.51
CA VAL A 71 17.68 -1.97 -0.65
C VAL A 71 18.67 -1.31 -1.62
N TYR A 72 18.16 -0.72 -2.69
CA TYR A 72 18.98 -0.12 -3.75
C TYR A 72 19.66 1.18 -3.32
N SER A 73 18.88 2.14 -2.80
CA SER A 73 19.36 3.49 -2.47
C SER A 73 19.81 3.62 -1.02
N ARG A 74 19.52 2.63 -0.16
CA ARG A 74 19.64 2.71 1.31
C ARG A 74 18.80 3.82 1.93
N ARG A 75 17.81 4.34 1.20
CA ARG A 75 16.89 5.35 1.72
C ARG A 75 16.00 4.73 2.79
N VAL A 76 15.99 5.34 3.97
CA VAL A 76 15.15 4.94 5.11
C VAL A 76 14.00 5.93 5.27
N PHE A 77 12.79 5.42 5.48
CA PHE A 77 11.64 6.23 5.80
C PHE A 77 10.63 5.45 6.65
N SER A 78 9.71 6.17 7.27
CA SER A 78 8.62 5.59 8.05
C SER A 78 7.30 5.67 7.27
N LEU A 79 6.45 4.68 7.47
CA LEU A 79 5.09 4.63 6.91
C LEU A 79 4.14 3.86 7.84
N SER A 80 2.83 3.91 7.55
CA SER A 80 1.87 3.10 8.30
C SER A 80 2.06 1.64 7.95
N TRP A 81 2.14 0.74 8.93
CA TRP A 81 2.28 -0.68 8.60
C TRP A 81 1.10 -1.23 7.79
N ARG A 82 -0.05 -0.55 7.85
CA ARG A 82 -1.26 -0.90 7.10
C ARG A 82 -1.09 -0.70 5.61
N ASP A 83 -0.19 0.20 5.17
CA ASP A 83 0.05 0.41 3.74
C ASP A 83 0.59 -0.87 3.09
N LEU A 84 1.38 -1.67 3.82
CA LEU A 84 1.88 -2.97 3.35
C LEU A 84 0.76 -3.99 3.06
N SER A 85 -0.43 -3.79 3.62
CA SER A 85 -1.59 -4.65 3.32
C SER A 85 -2.17 -4.39 1.94
N ASP A 86 -1.93 -3.20 1.36
CA ASP A 86 -2.40 -2.85 0.02
C ASP A 86 -1.54 -3.53 -1.05
N GLY A 87 -2.11 -4.55 -1.69
CA GLY A 87 -1.48 -5.28 -2.79
C GLY A 87 -1.20 -4.48 -4.05
N ARG A 88 -1.81 -3.30 -4.20
CA ARG A 88 -1.57 -2.39 -5.33
C ARG A 88 -0.34 -1.53 -5.12
N GLN A 89 0.12 -1.40 -3.88
CA GLN A 89 1.30 -0.64 -3.50
C GLN A 89 2.48 -1.55 -3.13
N TRP A 90 2.19 -2.63 -2.41
CA TRP A 90 3.20 -3.51 -1.82
C TRP A 90 2.91 -4.99 -2.08
N LEU A 91 3.94 -5.69 -2.54
CA LEU A 91 3.98 -7.12 -2.72
C LEU A 91 4.95 -7.70 -1.68
N GLN A 92 4.56 -8.78 -1.01
CA GLN A 92 5.43 -9.42 -0.03
C GLN A 92 6.49 -10.27 -0.76
N GLY A 93 7.73 -10.24 -0.28
CA GLY A 93 8.86 -10.98 -0.86
C GLY A 93 9.75 -10.13 -1.77
N TRP A 94 10.65 -10.81 -2.49
CA TRP A 94 11.50 -10.22 -3.53
C TRP A 94 10.98 -10.71 -4.89
N HIS A 95 9.83 -10.19 -5.28
CA HIS A 95 9.33 -10.30 -6.66
C HIS A 95 10.08 -9.32 -7.56
#